data_AF-A0A662GV45-F1
#
_entry.id   AF-A0A662GV45-F1
#
_cell.length_a   1.000
_cell.length_b   1.000
_cell.length_c   1.000
_cell.angle_alpha   90.00
_cell.angle_beta   90.00
_cell.angle_gamma   90.00
#
_symmetry.space_group_name_H-M   'P 1'
#
loop_
_entity.id
_entity.type
_entity.pdbx_description
1 polymer ?
#
loop_
_entity_poly.entity_id
_entity_poly.type
_entity_poly.pdbx_seq_one_letter_code
_entity_poly.pdbx_strand_id
1 'polypeptide(L)'
;MAKVDWVWYHKQDVSSTGDVTYFNTDQATAGINTTNMKMAGQLPAAEKFTIHRIDILIDEAASAADIAALEQDTVVELIIGETTIITAPLYLFKSNYNNYTWEFKNPISLPGGVGFKVLLHVGTAPSAATSVTVSLVGVREY
;
A
#
# COMPACT_ATOMS: atom_id res chain seq x y z
N MET A 1 11.30 -18.83 -16.37
CA MET A 1 10.59 -18.23 -15.22
C MET A 1 9.41 -17.46 -15.79
N ALA A 2 8.18 -17.81 -15.42
CA ALA A 2 7.00 -17.12 -15.95
C ALA A 2 6.86 -15.75 -15.27
N LYS A 3 6.58 -14.71 -16.05
CA LYS A 3 6.37 -13.34 -15.57
C LYS A 3 4.94 -12.94 -15.85
N VAL A 4 4.24 -12.46 -14.82
CA VAL A 4 2.83 -12.06 -14.93
C VAL A 4 2.66 -10.71 -14.25
N ASP A 5 2.00 -9.78 -14.93
CA ASP A 5 1.59 -8.51 -14.33
C ASP A 5 0.63 -8.80 -13.17
N TRP A 6 0.91 -8.22 -12.01
CA TRP A 6 0.22 -8.55 -10.78
C TRP A 6 0.09 -7.34 -9.86
N VAL A 7 -0.96 -7.36 -9.05
CA VAL A 7 -1.24 -6.36 -8.03
C VAL A 7 -1.44 -7.05 -6.70
N TRP A 8 -0.63 -6.70 -5.71
CA TRP A 8 -0.92 -7.01 -4.31
C TRP A 8 -1.65 -5.83 -3.70
N TYR A 9 -2.80 -6.06 -3.07
CA TYR A 9 -3.55 -4.99 -2.42
C TYR A 9 -3.89 -5.31 -0.96
N HIS A 10 -4.06 -4.25 -0.19
CA HIS A 10 -4.63 -4.30 1.14
C HIS A 10 -5.51 -3.06 1.37
N LYS A 11 -6.77 -3.31 1.70
CA LYS A 11 -7.80 -2.32 2.01
C LYS A 11 -8.06 -2.32 3.51
N GLN A 12 -8.09 -1.15 4.14
CA GLN A 12 -8.53 -1.00 5.53
C GLN A 12 -9.01 0.42 5.79
N ASP A 13 -9.72 0.61 6.90
CA ASP A 13 -10.18 1.94 7.29
C ASP A 13 -9.07 2.71 8.02
N VAL A 14 -8.97 4.00 7.69
CA VAL A 14 -8.20 4.99 8.43
C VAL A 14 -9.18 5.85 9.21
N SER A 15 -9.04 5.91 10.53
CA SER A 15 -9.96 6.65 11.41
C SER A 15 -9.27 7.42 12.53
N SER A 16 -7.94 7.41 12.58
CA SER A 16 -7.15 8.04 13.64
C SER A 16 -5.79 8.49 13.11
N THR A 17 -5.16 9.42 13.83
CA THR A 17 -3.78 9.80 13.61
C THR A 17 -2.83 8.69 14.04
N GLY A 18 -1.64 8.63 13.45
CA GLY A 18 -0.60 7.65 13.74
C GLY A 18 -0.37 6.68 12.59
N ASP A 19 0.24 5.54 12.90
CA ASP A 19 0.71 4.60 11.88
C ASP A 19 -0.37 3.59 11.52
N VAL A 20 -0.75 3.56 10.25
CA VAL A 20 -1.62 2.53 9.67
C VAL A 20 -0.75 1.56 8.87
N THR A 21 -0.68 0.31 9.33
CA THR A 21 0.17 -0.72 8.71
C THR A 21 -0.59 -1.54 7.69
N TYR A 22 -0.07 -1.62 6.47
CA TYR A 22 -0.61 -2.41 5.37
C TYR A 22 0.20 -3.68 5.11
N PHE A 23 -0.45 -4.65 4.47
CA PHE A 23 0.07 -6.00 4.21
C PHE A 23 0.38 -6.77 5.49
N ASN A 24 -0.34 -6.53 6.59
CA ASN A 24 -0.15 -7.17 7.89
C ASN A 24 -1.17 -8.28 8.20
N THR A 25 -1.98 -8.67 7.21
CA THR A 25 -2.96 -9.76 7.30
C THR A 25 -2.93 -10.60 6.03
N ASP A 26 -3.68 -11.70 6.01
CA ASP A 26 -3.82 -12.57 4.85
C ASP A 26 -5.28 -12.68 4.38
N GLN A 27 -5.45 -13.14 3.15
CA GLN A 27 -6.75 -13.34 2.52
C GLN A 27 -7.60 -14.37 3.28
N ALA A 28 -6.98 -15.39 3.90
CA ALA A 28 -7.70 -16.42 4.64
C ALA A 28 -8.41 -15.84 5.87
N THR A 29 -7.80 -14.83 6.50
CA THR A 29 -8.30 -14.16 7.70
C THR A 29 -9.23 -12.99 7.35
N ALA A 30 -8.83 -12.13 6.40
CA ALA A 30 -9.52 -10.87 6.12
C ALA A 30 -10.46 -10.92 4.90
N GLY A 31 -10.41 -11.99 4.12
CA GLY A 31 -11.19 -12.17 2.90
C GLY A 31 -10.65 -11.43 1.68
N ILE A 32 -11.04 -11.90 0.49
CA ILE A 32 -10.57 -11.37 -0.79
C ILE A 32 -10.97 -9.91 -1.02
N ASN A 33 -12.06 -9.42 -0.43
CA ASN A 33 -12.45 -8.02 -0.58
C ASN A 33 -11.52 -7.05 0.16
N THR A 34 -10.65 -7.57 1.04
CA THR A 34 -9.74 -6.78 1.89
C THR A 34 -8.30 -6.91 1.42
N THR A 35 -7.83 -8.14 1.16
CA THR A 35 -6.48 -8.37 0.63
C THR A 35 -6.44 -9.65 -0.19
N ASN A 36 -5.52 -9.71 -1.14
CA ASN A 36 -5.17 -10.94 -1.84
C ASN A 36 -3.86 -11.57 -1.34
N MET A 37 -3.26 -11.06 -0.26
CA MET A 37 -2.03 -11.61 0.31
C MET A 37 -2.23 -13.05 0.78
N LYS A 38 -1.31 -13.94 0.41
CA LYS A 38 -1.30 -15.33 0.88
C LYS A 38 -0.81 -15.47 2.32
N MET A 39 0.02 -14.54 2.76
CA MET A 39 0.65 -14.51 4.08
C MET A 39 0.77 -13.05 4.52
N ALA A 40 0.56 -12.78 5.81
CA ALA A 40 0.81 -11.46 6.37
C ALA A 40 2.31 -11.10 6.28
N GLY A 41 2.58 -9.92 5.73
CA GLY A 41 3.89 -9.27 5.74
C GLY A 41 4.94 -9.89 4.84
N GLN A 42 4.62 -10.90 4.04
CA GLN A 42 5.62 -11.57 3.21
C GLN A 42 4.99 -12.27 2.00
N LEU A 43 5.80 -12.42 0.95
CA LEU A 43 5.47 -13.30 -0.18
C LEU A 43 5.95 -14.72 0.11
N PRO A 44 5.32 -15.76 -0.46
CA PRO A 44 5.86 -17.12 -0.37
C PRO A 44 7.31 -17.19 -0.85
N ALA A 45 8.14 -18.00 -0.19
CA ALA A 45 9.59 -18.04 -0.44
C ALA A 45 10.01 -18.37 -1.89
N ALA A 46 9.16 -19.09 -2.62
CA ALA A 46 9.41 -19.43 -4.02
C ALA A 46 9.10 -18.28 -5.00
N GLU A 47 8.40 -17.24 -4.54
CA GLU A 47 7.95 -16.14 -5.40
C GLU A 47 8.93 -14.98 -5.36
N LYS A 48 9.01 -14.23 -6.46
CA LYS A 48 9.66 -12.92 -6.50
C LYS A 48 8.70 -11.91 -7.06
N PHE A 49 8.78 -10.68 -6.58
CA PHE A 49 7.96 -9.59 -7.09
C PHE A 49 8.84 -8.37 -7.38
N THR A 50 8.66 -7.78 -8.54
CA THR A 50 9.32 -6.52 -8.91
C THR A 50 8.26 -5.43 -8.92
N ILE A 51 8.34 -4.52 -7.96
CA ILE A 51 7.40 -3.42 -7.77
C ILE A 51 7.76 -2.32 -8.77
N HIS A 52 6.81 -1.95 -9.63
CA HIS A 52 6.94 -0.84 -10.57
C HIS A 52 6.35 0.45 -10.00
N ARG A 53 5.26 0.35 -9.25
CA ARG A 53 4.61 1.51 -8.62
C ARG A 53 3.82 1.13 -7.37
N ILE A 54 3.53 2.16 -6.57
CA ILE A 54 2.57 2.08 -5.46
C ILE A 54 1.36 2.95 -5.82
N ASP A 55 0.18 2.38 -5.70
CA ASP A 55 -1.09 3.09 -5.83
C ASP A 55 -1.78 3.14 -4.45
N ILE A 56 -2.28 4.30 -4.07
CA ILE A 56 -3.06 4.55 -2.85
C ILE A 56 -4.38 5.15 -3.29
N LEU A 57 -5.46 4.42 -3.05
CA LEU A 57 -6.81 4.81 -3.42
C LEU A 57 -7.60 5.09 -2.14
N ILE A 58 -8.13 6.29 -2.03
CA ILE A 58 -9.09 6.67 -0.99
C ILE A 58 -10.50 6.43 -1.56
N ASP A 59 -11.39 5.79 -0.80
CA ASP A 59 -12.74 5.45 -1.24
C ASP A 59 -13.48 6.67 -1.82
N GLU A 60 -14.16 6.49 -2.96
CA GLU A 60 -14.93 7.56 -3.62
C GLU A 60 -16.08 8.09 -2.76
N ALA A 61 -16.56 7.29 -1.80
CA ALA A 61 -17.58 7.71 -0.85
C ALA A 61 -17.04 8.63 0.26
N ALA A 62 -15.72 8.78 0.38
CA ALA A 62 -15.11 9.66 1.37
C ALA A 62 -15.45 11.13 1.09
N SER A 63 -15.62 11.92 2.14
CA SER A 63 -15.90 13.35 1.97
C SER A 63 -14.66 14.07 1.42
N ALA A 64 -14.88 15.17 0.69
CA ALA A 64 -13.79 15.99 0.18
C ALA A 64 -12.85 16.51 1.28
N ALA A 65 -13.39 16.74 2.48
CA ALA A 65 -12.61 17.18 3.62
C ALA A 65 -11.71 16.06 4.16
N ASP A 66 -12.20 14.82 4.20
CA ASP A 66 -11.43 13.66 4.66
C ASP A 66 -10.31 13.30 3.68
N ILE A 67 -10.60 13.37 2.38
CA ILE A 67 -9.58 13.18 1.32
C ILE A 67 -8.47 14.23 1.47
N ALA A 68 -8.84 15.51 1.63
CA ALA A 68 -7.87 16.59 1.80
C ALA A 68 -7.03 16.43 3.08
N ALA A 69 -7.65 15.99 4.18
CA ALA A 69 -6.95 15.73 5.44
C ALA A 69 -5.90 14.63 5.29
N LEU A 70 -6.28 13.51 4.64
CA LEU A 70 -5.35 12.42 4.37
C LEU A 70 -4.25 12.84 3.39
N GLU A 71 -4.58 13.59 2.34
CA GLU A 71 -3.60 14.05 1.34
C GLU A 71 -2.50 14.93 1.95
N GLN A 72 -2.90 15.89 2.81
CA GLN A 72 -1.99 16.94 3.27
C GLN A 72 -0.98 16.44 4.30
N ASP A 73 -1.41 15.59 5.23
CA ASP A 73 -0.63 15.25 6.43
C ASP A 73 -0.26 13.76 6.51
N THR A 74 -0.42 12.99 5.43
CA THR A 74 0.01 11.58 5.40
C THR A 74 1.38 11.43 4.75
N VAL A 75 2.28 10.67 5.38
CA VAL A 75 3.55 10.21 4.79
C VAL A 75 3.46 8.72 4.50
N VAL A 76 3.86 8.32 3.29
CA VAL A 76 3.93 6.93 2.86
C VAL A 76 5.34 6.41 3.10
N GLU A 77 5.46 5.27 3.78
CA GLU A 77 6.72 4.56 3.95
C GLU A 77 6.60 3.12 3.44
N LEU A 78 7.55 2.68 2.59
CA LEU A 78 7.70 1.27 2.23
C LEU A 78 8.96 0.72 2.90
N ILE A 79 8.79 -0.35 3.65
CA ILE A 79 9.89 -1.07 4.32
C ILE A 79 9.96 -2.48 3.75
N ILE A 80 11.16 -2.91 3.36
CA ILE A 80 11.46 -4.29 2.95
C ILE A 80 12.63 -4.80 3.82
N GLY A 81 12.41 -5.91 4.51
CA GLY A 81 13.25 -6.41 5.58
C GLY A 81 13.33 -5.37 6.70
N GLU A 82 14.53 -4.81 6.88
CA GLU A 82 14.83 -3.76 7.85
C GLU A 82 15.16 -2.42 7.18
N THR A 83 15.01 -2.34 5.85
CA THR A 83 15.39 -1.16 5.06
C THR A 83 14.17 -0.39 4.61
N THR A 84 14.14 0.90 4.94
CA THR A 84 13.22 1.86 4.36
C THR A 84 13.62 2.15 2.91
N ILE A 85 12.73 1.81 1.99
CA ILE A 85 12.95 1.94 0.53
C ILE A 85 12.47 3.29 0.03
N ILE A 86 11.33 3.75 0.53
CA ILE A 86 10.78 5.09 0.26
C ILE A 86 10.13 5.63 1.52
N THR A 87 10.31 6.92 1.73
CA THR A 87 9.54 7.74 2.68
C THR A 87 9.23 9.04 1.97
N ALA A 88 7.96 9.32 1.72
CA ALA A 88 7.56 10.52 1.01
C ALA A 88 6.12 10.94 1.37
N PRO A 89 5.83 12.25 1.41
CA PRO A 89 4.46 12.73 1.60
C PRO A 89 3.50 12.25 0.51
N LEU A 90 2.27 11.90 0.89
CA LEU A 90 1.23 11.35 0.01
C LEU A 90 0.85 12.32 -1.12
N TYR A 91 0.83 13.63 -0.87
CA TYR A 91 0.50 14.62 -1.90
C TYR A 91 1.46 14.58 -3.12
N LEU A 92 2.69 14.07 -2.97
CA LEU A 92 3.63 13.91 -4.09
C LEU A 92 3.22 12.79 -5.06
N PHE A 93 2.30 11.93 -4.63
CA PHE A 93 1.81 10.78 -5.39
C PHE A 93 0.53 11.17 -6.15
N LYS A 94 0.02 12.40 -6.00
CA LYS A 94 -1.28 12.79 -6.54
C LYS A 94 -1.37 12.58 -8.06
N SER A 95 -2.25 11.67 -8.47
CA SER A 95 -2.54 11.36 -9.87
C SER A 95 -3.90 11.88 -10.30
N ASN A 96 -4.92 11.68 -9.45
CA ASN A 96 -6.27 12.18 -9.63
C ASN A 96 -6.84 12.63 -8.26
N TYR A 97 -8.15 12.90 -8.19
CA TYR A 97 -8.81 13.43 -6.99
C TYR A 97 -8.62 12.58 -5.73
N ASN A 98 -8.88 11.27 -5.80
CA ASN A 98 -8.78 10.33 -4.68
C ASN A 98 -7.78 9.19 -4.95
N ASN A 99 -7.02 9.28 -6.04
CA ASN A 99 -6.04 8.28 -6.45
C ASN A 99 -4.63 8.86 -6.49
N TYR A 100 -3.71 8.19 -5.81
CA TYR A 100 -2.35 8.63 -5.60
C TYR A 100 -1.40 7.53 -6.07
N THR A 101 -0.64 7.78 -7.12
CA THR A 101 0.28 6.85 -7.76
C THR A 101 1.70 7.39 -7.72
N TRP A 102 2.64 6.54 -7.32
CA TRP A 102 4.07 6.80 -7.45
C TRP A 102 4.75 5.71 -8.25
N GLU A 103 5.22 6.06 -9.44
CA GLU A 103 6.00 5.17 -10.29
C GLU A 103 7.49 5.23 -9.94
N PHE A 104 8.08 4.08 -9.67
CA PHE A 104 9.50 4.00 -9.39
C PHE A 104 10.30 4.09 -10.68
N LYS A 105 11.16 5.10 -10.78
CA LYS A 105 12.12 5.21 -11.90
C LYS A 105 12.96 3.95 -12.07
N ASN A 106 13.37 3.35 -10.96
CA ASN A 106 14.02 2.05 -10.91
C ASN A 106 13.12 1.10 -10.13
N PRO A 107 12.62 0.02 -10.75
CA PRO A 107 11.82 -0.98 -10.05
C PRO A 107 12.47 -1.53 -8.78
N ILE A 108 11.65 -1.80 -7.78
CA ILE A 108 12.09 -2.33 -6.48
C ILE A 108 11.90 -3.84 -6.45
N SER A 109 12.95 -4.59 -6.14
CA SER A 109 12.88 -6.04 -5.95
C SER A 109 12.36 -6.37 -4.55
N LEU A 110 11.29 -7.16 -4.48
CA LEU A 110 10.75 -7.76 -3.26
C LEU A 110 10.96 -9.28 -3.31
N PRO A 111 11.97 -9.81 -2.61
CA PRO A 111 12.22 -11.25 -2.56
C PRO A 111 11.14 -11.99 -1.76
N GLY A 112 10.82 -13.21 -2.16
CA GLY A 112 10.01 -14.14 -1.36
C GLY A 112 10.64 -14.44 -0.01
N GLY A 113 9.82 -14.65 1.01
CA GLY A 113 10.25 -14.93 2.37
C GLY A 113 10.89 -13.75 3.11
N VAL A 114 10.98 -12.57 2.49
CA VAL A 114 11.44 -11.33 3.13
C VAL A 114 10.22 -10.56 3.62
N GLY A 115 10.27 -10.13 4.89
CA GLY A 115 9.23 -9.30 5.49
C GLY A 115 9.11 -7.96 4.77
N PHE A 116 7.91 -7.45 4.57
CA PHE A 116 7.67 -6.10 4.05
C PHE A 116 6.39 -5.52 4.64
N LYS A 117 6.29 -4.19 4.62
CA LYS A 117 5.08 -3.46 4.98
C LYS A 117 5.06 -2.10 4.31
N VAL A 118 3.85 -1.56 4.14
CA VAL A 118 3.64 -0.15 3.82
C VAL A 118 3.01 0.51 5.04
N LEU A 119 3.57 1.62 5.48
CA LEU A 119 3.01 2.45 6.55
C LEU A 119 2.43 3.72 5.93
N LEU A 120 1.24 4.10 6.38
CA LEU A 120 0.74 5.46 6.25
C LEU A 120 0.88 6.12 7.62
N HIS A 121 1.77 7.09 7.73
CA HIS A 121 1.89 7.94 8.92
C HIS A 121 0.88 9.07 8.80
N VAL A 122 -0.29 8.90 9.42
CA VAL A 122 -1.43 9.82 9.30
C VAL A 122 -1.29 10.93 10.32
N GLY A 123 -0.97 12.14 9.87
CA GLY A 123 -0.87 13.33 10.73
C GLY A 123 -2.23 13.91 11.12
N THR A 124 -3.17 13.93 10.18
CA THR A 124 -4.55 14.39 10.41
C THR A 124 -5.53 13.28 10.09
N ALA A 125 -6.33 12.88 11.10
CA ALA A 125 -7.34 11.84 10.93
C ALA A 125 -8.52 12.35 10.08
N PRO A 126 -9.13 11.50 9.26
CA PRO A 126 -10.42 11.80 8.66
C PRO A 126 -11.50 11.89 9.75
N SER A 127 -12.54 12.68 9.50
CA SER A 127 -13.67 12.90 10.41
C SER A 127 -14.54 11.66 10.61
N ALA A 128 -14.49 10.71 9.66
CA ALA A 128 -15.09 9.40 9.75
C ALA A 128 -14.12 8.32 9.23
N ALA A 129 -14.35 7.07 9.63
CA ALA A 129 -13.60 5.92 9.13
C ALA A 129 -13.64 5.92 7.60
N THR A 130 -12.46 6.10 6.99
CA THR A 130 -12.30 6.25 5.56
C THR A 130 -11.53 5.06 5.03
N SER A 131 -12.16 4.30 4.15
CA SER A 131 -11.54 3.14 3.53
C SER A 131 -10.43 3.59 2.58
N VAL A 132 -9.23 3.03 2.77
CA VAL A 132 -8.05 3.29 1.94
C VAL A 132 -7.47 1.97 1.48
N THR A 133 -7.16 1.89 0.18
CA THR A 133 -6.54 0.72 -0.44
C THR A 133 -5.12 1.05 -0.88
N VAL A 134 -4.14 0.31 -0.35
CA VAL A 134 -2.75 0.36 -0.81
C VAL A 134 -2.51 -0.81 -1.76
N SER A 135 -1.94 -0.52 -2.92
CA SER A 135 -1.64 -1.50 -3.97
C SER A 135 -0.18 -1.41 -4.40
N LEU A 136 0.50 -2.55 -4.44
CA LEU A 136 1.82 -2.72 -5.06
C LEU A 136 1.61 -3.32 -6.44
N VAL A 137 1.92 -2.55 -7.48
CA VAL A 137 1.73 -2.96 -8.88
C VAL A 137 3.08 -3.28 -9.49
N GLY A 138 3.17 -4.41 -10.19
CA GLY A 138 4.45 -4.89 -10.70
C GLY A 138 4.35 -6.25 -11.38
N VAL A 139 5.48 -6.95 -11.43
CA VAL A 139 5.61 -8.24 -12.10
C VAL A 139 5.92 -9.32 -11.07
N ARG A 140 5.15 -10.40 -11.10
CA ARG A 140 5.32 -11.59 -10.27
C ARG A 140 6.03 -12.70 -11.05
N GLU A 141 7.00 -13.33 -10.41
CA GLU A 141 7.84 -14.39 -10.98
C GLU A 141 7.78 -15.66 -10.12
N TYR A 142 7.78 -16.82 -10.79
CA TYR A 142 7.76 -18.18 -10.21
C TYR A 142 8.83 -19.07 -10.82
#